data_AF-A0A077HLF2-F1
#
_entry.id   AF-A0A077HLF2-F1
#
_cell.length_a   1.000
_cell.length_b   1.000
_cell.length_c   1.000
_cell.angle_alpha   90.00
_cell.angle_beta   90.00
_cell.angle_gamma   90.00
#
_symmetry.space_group_name_H-M   'P 1'
#
loop_
_entity.id
_entity.type
_entity.pdbx_description
1 polymer ?
#
loop_
_entity_poly.entity_id
_entity_poly.type
_entity_poly.pdbx_seq_one_letter_code
_entity_poly.pdbx_strand_id
1 'polypeptide(L)'
;MPAHYRRYAVAALIYAAGFAYILLRWDAIPDPVPVHIGPTGEADGFASKTLLSTTAAIIIGIVVSAVMPLLLPPRAFARRTVDVPAEDALPYSETAARRVEKLCDASADLVSKIILALAALFAVMNIAMVVPDVSLPFWLEAALWVCFIVYAVVIAVRLTSEKDGIEPDAEEQARNQQLRYQGGMGTYSAPNDPMVAAVLPSNPGKIAVNTAHAPGKRYLRRMILGVVATPVVCIVLTFVM
;
A
#
# COMPACT_ATOMS: atom_id res chain seq x y z
N MET A 1 18.52 -7.29 -7.40
CA MET A 1 17.13 -6.83 -7.21
C MET A 1 16.82 -6.74 -5.73
N PRO A 2 16.36 -5.59 -5.22
CA PRO A 2 15.86 -5.45 -3.85
C PRO A 2 14.81 -6.53 -3.51
N ALA A 3 14.78 -6.96 -2.25
CA ALA A 3 13.91 -8.06 -1.79
C ALA A 3 12.42 -7.81 -2.04
N HIS A 4 11.97 -6.56 -2.02
CA HIS A 4 10.57 -6.20 -2.28
C HIS A 4 10.10 -6.56 -3.69
N TYR A 5 10.96 -6.45 -4.72
CA TYR A 5 10.59 -6.87 -6.09
C TYR A 5 10.35 -8.37 -6.20
N ARG A 6 11.11 -9.18 -5.45
CA ARG A 6 10.89 -10.62 -5.39
C ARG A 6 9.52 -10.94 -4.80
N ARG A 7 9.11 -10.21 -3.74
CA ARG A 7 7.78 -10.38 -3.13
C ARG A 7 6.66 -9.96 -4.07
N TYR A 8 6.82 -8.90 -4.85
CA TYR A 8 5.85 -8.54 -5.89
C TYR A 8 5.71 -9.63 -6.96
N ALA A 9 6.83 -10.19 -7.42
CA ALA A 9 6.79 -11.30 -8.37
C ALA A 9 6.10 -12.54 -7.79
N VAL A 10 6.41 -12.90 -6.54
CA VAL A 10 5.75 -14.01 -5.84
C VAL A 10 4.25 -13.75 -5.65
N ALA A 11 3.86 -12.52 -5.28
CA ALA A 11 2.44 -12.15 -5.16
C ALA A 11 1.71 -12.31 -6.50
N ALA A 12 2.31 -11.85 -7.61
CA ALA A 12 1.76 -12.04 -8.95
C ALA A 12 1.62 -13.52 -9.32
N LEU A 13 2.62 -14.36 -8.96
CA LEU A 13 2.54 -15.80 -9.16
C LEU A 13 1.44 -16.46 -8.32
N ILE A 14 1.22 -16.01 -7.08
CA ILE A 14 0.12 -16.50 -6.23
C ILE A 14 -1.23 -16.18 -6.87
N TYR A 15 -1.44 -14.94 -7.35
CA TYR A 15 -2.67 -14.58 -8.06
C TYR A 15 -2.85 -15.40 -9.34
N ALA A 16 -1.79 -15.58 -10.13
CA ALA A 16 -1.84 -16.38 -11.35
C ALA A 16 -2.15 -17.86 -11.05
N ALA A 17 -1.55 -18.43 -9.99
CA ALA A 17 -1.80 -19.79 -9.56
C ALA A 17 -3.24 -19.97 -9.06
N GLY A 18 -3.76 -19.02 -8.27
CA GLY A 18 -5.15 -19.05 -7.80
C GLY A 18 -6.15 -18.96 -8.97
N PHE A 19 -5.89 -18.07 -9.92
CA PHE A 19 -6.69 -17.94 -11.14
C PHE A 19 -6.66 -19.23 -11.96
N ALA A 20 -5.47 -19.81 -12.20
CA ALA A 20 -5.34 -21.08 -12.91
C ALA A 20 -6.05 -22.22 -12.18
N TYR A 21 -5.99 -22.26 -10.85
CA TYR A 21 -6.70 -23.28 -10.06
C TYR A 21 -8.22 -23.19 -10.24
N ILE A 22 -8.79 -21.98 -10.23
CA ILE A 22 -10.22 -21.76 -10.49
C ILE A 22 -10.60 -22.25 -11.90
N LEU A 23 -9.78 -21.98 -12.91
CA LEU A 23 -10.03 -22.48 -14.27
C LEU A 23 -9.95 -24.01 -14.35
N LEU A 24 -8.99 -24.64 -13.67
CA LEU A 24 -8.88 -26.10 -13.64
C LEU A 24 -10.05 -26.77 -12.90
N ARG A 25 -10.70 -26.04 -11.99
CA ARG A 25 -11.89 -26.49 -11.25
C ARG A 25 -13.19 -25.95 -11.82
N TRP A 26 -13.16 -25.38 -13.03
CA TRP A 26 -14.31 -24.67 -13.61
C TRP A 26 -15.60 -25.48 -13.53
N ASP A 27 -15.58 -26.75 -13.93
CA ASP A 27 -16.78 -27.60 -13.97
C ASP A 27 -17.37 -27.90 -12.58
N ALA A 28 -16.58 -27.82 -11.51
CA ALA A 28 -17.04 -28.04 -10.13
C ALA A 28 -17.68 -26.80 -9.50
N ILE A 29 -17.48 -25.62 -10.09
CA ILE A 29 -18.04 -24.36 -9.56
C ILE A 29 -19.54 -24.31 -9.86
N PRO A 30 -20.41 -24.06 -8.87
CA PRO A 30 -21.85 -24.00 -9.07
C PRO A 30 -22.27 -22.80 -9.92
N ASP A 31 -23.45 -22.91 -10.53
CA ASP A 31 -24.16 -21.79 -11.16
C ASP A 31 -25.58 -21.74 -10.56
N PRO A 32 -25.91 -20.70 -9.76
CA PRO A 32 -25.15 -19.49 -9.53
C PRO A 32 -23.93 -19.67 -8.59
N VAL A 33 -22.95 -18.77 -8.72
CA VAL A 33 -21.74 -18.74 -7.87
C VAL A 33 -21.95 -17.82 -6.66
N PRO A 34 -21.52 -18.21 -5.44
CA PRO A 34 -21.51 -17.31 -4.29
C PRO A 34 -20.51 -16.18 -4.50
N VAL A 35 -20.93 -14.94 -4.21
CA VAL A 35 -20.10 -13.72 -4.33
C VAL A 35 -20.03 -12.93 -3.02
N HIS A 36 -20.87 -13.27 -2.03
CA HIS A 36 -20.85 -12.68 -0.70
C HIS A 36 -21.22 -13.74 0.35
N ILE A 37 -20.51 -13.68 1.47
CA ILE A 37 -20.76 -14.52 2.65
C ILE A 37 -21.28 -13.61 3.76
N GLY A 38 -22.47 -13.93 4.27
CA GLY A 38 -23.14 -13.19 5.31
C GLY A 38 -22.48 -13.37 6.69
N PRO A 39 -22.95 -12.63 7.70
CA PRO A 39 -22.39 -12.66 9.06
C PRO A 39 -22.53 -14.02 9.75
N THR A 40 -23.41 -14.89 9.26
CA THR A 40 -23.61 -16.26 9.75
C THR A 40 -22.64 -17.27 9.13
N GLY A 41 -21.82 -16.85 8.16
CA GLY A 41 -20.94 -17.75 7.40
C GLY A 41 -21.61 -18.46 6.23
N GLU A 42 -22.88 -18.16 5.97
CA GLU A 42 -23.63 -18.69 4.83
C GLU A 42 -23.57 -17.72 3.65
N ALA A 43 -23.60 -18.24 2.43
CA ALA A 43 -23.69 -17.41 1.23
C ALA A 43 -25.09 -16.74 1.17
N ASP A 44 -25.11 -15.41 1.12
CA ASP A 44 -26.32 -14.58 1.02
C ASP A 44 -26.32 -13.69 -0.24
N GLY A 45 -25.26 -13.75 -1.05
CA GLY A 45 -25.16 -13.09 -2.35
C GLY A 45 -24.65 -14.03 -3.44
N PHE A 46 -25.34 -14.03 -4.58
CA PHE A 46 -25.09 -14.94 -5.70
C PHE A 46 -25.08 -14.19 -7.04
N ALA A 47 -24.27 -14.66 -7.99
CA ALA A 47 -24.19 -14.14 -9.35
C ALA A 47 -24.17 -15.27 -10.38
N SER A 48 -24.45 -14.95 -11.66
CA SER A 48 -24.29 -15.93 -12.75
C SER A 48 -22.82 -16.34 -12.86
N LYS A 49 -22.56 -17.62 -13.18
CA LYS A 49 -21.19 -18.13 -13.34
C LYS A 49 -20.53 -17.51 -14.57
N THR A 50 -19.61 -16.60 -14.33
CA THR A 50 -18.78 -15.95 -15.35
C THR A 50 -17.33 -15.91 -14.87
N LEU A 51 -16.37 -15.66 -15.78
CA LEU A 51 -14.98 -15.47 -15.37
C LEU A 51 -14.83 -14.33 -14.36
N LEU A 52 -15.64 -13.28 -14.50
CA LEU A 52 -15.62 -12.14 -13.60
C LEU A 52 -16.10 -12.51 -12.20
N SER A 53 -17.31 -13.08 -12.08
CA SER A 53 -17.90 -13.43 -10.78
C SER A 53 -17.10 -14.50 -10.04
N THR A 54 -16.55 -15.47 -10.75
CA THR A 54 -15.72 -16.54 -10.15
C THR A 54 -14.34 -16.08 -9.71
N THR A 55 -13.79 -14.98 -10.24
CA THR A 55 -12.44 -14.50 -9.93
C THR A 55 -12.40 -13.09 -9.32
N ALA A 56 -13.56 -12.57 -8.90
CA ALA A 56 -13.72 -11.20 -8.43
C ALA A 56 -12.77 -10.84 -7.28
N ALA A 57 -12.62 -11.71 -6.29
CA ALA A 57 -11.74 -11.47 -5.14
C ALA A 57 -10.26 -11.45 -5.55
N ILE A 58 -9.82 -12.28 -6.50
CA ILE A 58 -8.47 -12.20 -7.07
C ILE A 58 -8.28 -10.88 -7.82
N ILE A 59 -9.25 -10.45 -8.64
CA ILE A 59 -9.18 -9.18 -9.37
C ILE A 59 -9.06 -8.00 -8.41
N ILE A 60 -9.90 -7.97 -7.36
CA ILE A 60 -9.82 -6.95 -6.30
C ILE A 60 -8.44 -6.97 -5.64
N GLY A 61 -7.94 -8.16 -5.28
CA GLY A 61 -6.61 -8.32 -4.70
C GLY A 61 -5.50 -7.76 -5.60
N ILE A 62 -5.53 -8.03 -6.90
CA ILE A 62 -4.59 -7.50 -7.89
C ILE A 62 -4.66 -5.97 -7.93
N VAL A 63 -5.86 -5.39 -8.00
CA VAL A 63 -6.05 -3.94 -8.05
C VAL A 63 -5.52 -3.27 -6.79
N VAL A 64 -5.89 -3.77 -5.61
CA VAL A 64 -5.39 -3.25 -4.32
C VAL A 64 -3.86 -3.35 -4.28
N SER A 65 -3.30 -4.49 -4.66
CA SER A 65 -1.85 -4.72 -4.67
C SER A 65 -1.11 -3.81 -5.65
N ALA A 66 -1.71 -3.49 -6.80
CA ALA A 66 -1.12 -2.59 -7.80
C ALA A 66 -1.18 -1.12 -7.36
N VAL A 67 -2.22 -0.73 -6.62
CA VAL A 67 -2.38 0.65 -6.12
C VAL A 67 -1.42 0.95 -4.97
N MET A 68 -1.22 0.02 -4.03
CA MET A 68 -0.44 0.27 -2.81
C MET A 68 0.96 0.88 -3.06
N PRO A 69 1.79 0.41 -4.00
CA PRO A 69 3.10 1.00 -4.27
C PRO A 69 3.01 2.44 -4.83
N LEU A 70 1.90 2.80 -5.50
CA LEU A 70 1.69 4.16 -6.03
C LEU A 70 1.49 5.20 -4.93
N LEU A 71 1.06 4.74 -3.75
CA LEU A 71 0.89 5.55 -2.54
C LEU A 71 2.21 5.85 -1.84
N LEU A 72 3.33 5.21 -2.23
CA LEU A 72 4.64 5.47 -1.65
C LEU A 72 5.36 6.62 -2.38
N PRO A 73 6.02 7.54 -1.65
CA PRO A 73 6.88 8.52 -2.28
C PRO A 73 8.03 7.81 -3.02
N PRO A 74 8.41 8.25 -4.23
CA PRO A 74 9.57 7.67 -4.93
C PRO A 74 10.84 7.90 -4.11
N ARG A 75 11.70 6.88 -3.98
CA ARG A 75 13.00 7.03 -3.32
C ARG A 75 13.82 8.19 -3.86
N ALA A 76 13.71 8.48 -5.17
CA ALA A 76 14.37 9.62 -5.81
C ALA A 76 14.03 10.97 -5.16
N PHE A 77 12.91 11.11 -4.45
CA PHE A 77 12.56 12.35 -3.74
C PHE A 77 13.50 12.66 -2.58
N ALA A 78 14.15 11.65 -2.00
CA ALA A 78 15.00 11.84 -0.83
C ALA A 78 16.18 12.78 -1.08
N ARG A 79 16.76 12.73 -2.29
CA ARG A 79 17.89 13.56 -2.70
C ARG A 79 17.53 14.61 -3.76
N ARG A 80 16.28 14.65 -4.18
CA ARG A 80 15.84 15.60 -5.19
C ARG A 80 15.65 16.98 -4.56
N THR A 81 16.31 17.96 -5.15
CA THR A 81 16.13 19.37 -4.85
C THR A 81 15.39 20.10 -5.98
N VAL A 82 14.90 21.29 -5.67
CA VAL A 82 14.39 22.27 -6.63
C VAL A 82 15.06 23.61 -6.38
N ASP A 83 15.15 24.43 -7.42
CA ASP A 83 15.70 25.78 -7.30
C ASP A 83 14.75 26.67 -6.51
N VAL A 84 15.28 27.31 -5.48
CA VAL A 84 14.58 28.28 -4.63
C VAL A 84 15.45 29.54 -4.49
N PRO A 85 14.86 30.73 -4.28
CA PRO A 85 15.63 31.95 -4.06
C PRO A 85 16.60 31.81 -2.88
N ALA A 86 17.88 32.14 -3.10
CA ALA A 86 18.97 31.84 -2.17
C ALA A 86 18.87 32.58 -0.83
N GLU A 87 18.24 33.77 -0.80
CA GLU A 87 18.18 34.62 0.40
C GLU A 87 17.41 33.96 1.56
N ASP A 88 16.34 33.22 1.26
CA ASP A 88 15.47 32.58 2.26
C ASP A 88 15.54 31.04 2.22
N ALA A 89 16.44 30.50 1.41
CA ALA A 89 16.52 29.06 1.16
C ALA A 89 16.89 28.30 2.43
N LEU A 90 16.08 27.30 2.79
CA LEU A 90 16.49 26.34 3.80
C LEU A 90 17.71 25.55 3.32
N PRO A 91 18.70 25.28 4.19
CA PRO A 91 19.88 24.54 3.79
C PRO A 91 19.50 23.12 3.37
N TYR A 92 20.24 22.54 2.42
CA TYR A 92 20.17 21.12 2.15
C TYR A 92 20.83 20.34 3.29
N SER A 93 20.23 19.25 3.74
CA SER A 93 20.80 18.37 4.76
C SER A 93 20.98 16.96 4.23
N GLU A 94 22.19 16.43 4.37
CA GLU A 94 22.53 15.07 3.95
C GLU A 94 21.91 14.06 4.92
N THR A 95 21.88 14.34 6.23
CA THR A 95 21.26 13.44 7.21
C THR A 95 19.74 13.38 7.02
N ALA A 96 19.08 14.50 6.71
CA ALA A 96 17.65 14.53 6.37
C ALA A 96 17.35 13.72 5.11
N ALA A 97 18.17 13.87 4.05
CA ALA A 97 18.03 13.11 2.81
C ALA A 97 18.17 11.60 3.07
N ARG A 98 19.21 11.19 3.81
CA ARG A 98 19.43 9.78 4.19
C ARG A 98 18.27 9.21 5.01
N ARG A 99 17.66 10.00 5.89
CA ARG A 99 16.49 9.59 6.68
C ARG A 99 15.29 9.30 5.78
N VAL A 100 15.04 10.14 4.79
CA VAL A 100 14.00 9.92 3.77
C VAL A 100 14.31 8.68 2.92
N GLU A 101 15.57 8.45 2.52
CA GLU A 101 15.96 7.23 1.80
C GLU A 101 15.66 5.96 2.61
N LYS A 102 16.07 5.95 3.89
CA LYS A 102 15.84 4.83 4.81
C LYS A 102 14.35 4.53 4.94
N LEU A 103 13.53 5.56 5.18
CA LEU A 103 12.08 5.37 5.30
C LEU A 103 11.42 4.96 3.98
N CYS A 104 11.92 5.43 2.82
CA CYS A 104 11.41 5.00 1.52
C CYS A 104 11.65 3.50 1.33
N ASP A 105 12.87 3.03 1.58
CA ASP A 105 13.23 1.62 1.43
C ASP A 105 12.45 0.74 2.43
N ALA A 106 12.30 1.20 3.67
CA ALA A 106 11.60 0.46 4.70
C ALA A 106 10.07 0.44 4.47
N SER A 107 9.49 1.53 3.95
CA SER A 107 8.08 1.56 3.53
C SER A 107 7.81 0.65 2.34
N ALA A 108 8.74 0.60 1.36
CA ALA A 108 8.64 -0.32 0.24
C ALA A 108 8.74 -1.78 0.68
N ASP A 109 9.62 -2.09 1.63
CA ASP A 109 9.72 -3.43 2.22
C ASP A 109 8.43 -3.81 2.96
N LEU A 110 7.90 -2.92 3.80
CA LEU A 110 6.61 -3.08 4.51
C LEU A 110 5.46 -3.35 3.53
N VAL A 111 5.26 -2.48 2.55
CA VAL A 111 4.19 -2.62 1.55
C VAL A 111 4.31 -3.93 0.78
N SER A 112 5.53 -4.36 0.43
CA SER A 112 5.73 -5.64 -0.26
C SER A 112 5.38 -6.87 0.57
N LYS A 113 5.55 -6.81 1.90
CA LYS A 113 5.12 -7.87 2.82
C LYS A 113 3.60 -7.92 2.93
N ILE A 114 2.95 -6.75 3.01
CA ILE A 114 1.48 -6.65 3.04
C ILE A 114 0.89 -7.19 1.74
N ILE A 115 1.42 -6.79 0.57
CA ILE A 115 0.97 -7.27 -0.74
C ILE A 115 1.11 -8.79 -0.86
N LEU A 116 2.24 -9.36 -0.41
CA LEU A 116 2.44 -10.80 -0.45
C LEU A 116 1.39 -11.55 0.40
N ALA A 117 1.13 -11.05 1.61
CA ALA A 117 0.12 -11.63 2.50
C ALA A 117 -1.30 -11.47 1.95
N LEU A 118 -1.62 -10.30 1.38
CA LEU A 118 -2.90 -10.04 0.69
C LEU A 118 -3.09 -10.98 -0.50
N ALA A 119 -2.05 -11.24 -1.28
CA ALA A 119 -2.14 -12.16 -2.41
C ALA A 119 -2.54 -13.57 -1.99
N ALA A 120 -1.90 -14.09 -0.94
CA ALA A 120 -2.26 -15.39 -0.37
C ALA A 120 -3.70 -15.37 0.16
N LEU A 121 -4.07 -14.33 0.92
CA LEU A 121 -5.39 -14.22 1.53
C LEU A 121 -6.50 -14.16 0.47
N PHE A 122 -6.41 -13.24 -0.50
CA PHE A 122 -7.40 -13.10 -1.57
C PHE A 122 -7.49 -14.36 -2.43
N ALA A 123 -6.36 -15.01 -2.76
CA ALA A 123 -6.38 -16.26 -3.52
C ALA A 123 -7.10 -17.39 -2.75
N VAL A 124 -6.75 -17.59 -1.47
CA VAL A 124 -7.37 -18.62 -0.63
C VAL A 124 -8.85 -18.34 -0.43
N MET A 125 -9.24 -17.11 -0.08
CA MET A 125 -10.63 -16.73 0.12
C MET A 125 -11.46 -16.90 -1.16
N ASN A 126 -10.93 -16.51 -2.32
CA ASN A 126 -11.66 -16.69 -3.57
C ASN A 126 -11.89 -18.17 -3.86
N ILE A 127 -10.85 -19.01 -3.71
CA ILE A 127 -10.95 -20.45 -3.98
C ILE A 127 -11.94 -21.12 -3.02
N ALA A 128 -11.82 -20.83 -1.72
CA ALA A 128 -12.70 -21.38 -0.68
C ALA A 128 -14.17 -21.01 -0.90
N MET A 129 -14.41 -19.79 -1.40
CA MET A 129 -15.76 -19.31 -1.68
C MET A 129 -16.38 -20.00 -2.90
N VAL A 130 -15.64 -20.17 -4.00
CA VAL A 130 -16.23 -20.59 -5.28
C VAL A 130 -16.08 -22.09 -5.59
N VAL A 131 -15.15 -22.79 -4.95
CA VAL A 131 -14.89 -24.23 -5.17
C VAL A 131 -15.44 -25.04 -3.99
N PRO A 132 -16.56 -25.78 -4.16
CA PRO A 132 -17.23 -26.47 -3.04
C PRO A 132 -16.32 -27.43 -2.26
N ASP A 133 -15.47 -28.18 -2.98
CA ASP A 133 -14.53 -29.16 -2.42
C ASP A 133 -13.44 -28.53 -1.51
N VAL A 134 -13.24 -27.21 -1.58
CA VAL A 134 -12.18 -26.48 -0.88
C VAL A 134 -12.76 -25.49 0.13
N SER A 135 -14.06 -25.58 0.39
CA SER A 135 -14.76 -24.70 1.34
C SER A 135 -14.08 -24.71 2.72
N LEU A 136 -13.83 -23.51 3.25
CA LEU A 136 -13.26 -23.33 4.57
C LEU A 136 -14.38 -23.07 5.58
N PRO A 137 -14.26 -23.59 6.82
CA PRO A 137 -15.15 -23.18 7.88
C PRO A 137 -15.06 -21.66 8.11
N PHE A 138 -16.19 -20.98 8.27
CA PHE A 138 -16.26 -19.53 8.46
C PHE A 138 -15.30 -18.99 9.55
N TRP A 139 -15.18 -19.69 10.68
CA TRP A 139 -14.29 -19.28 11.77
C TRP A 139 -12.81 -19.23 11.34
N LEU A 140 -12.40 -20.09 10.41
CA LEU A 140 -11.04 -20.13 9.90
C LEU A 140 -10.80 -18.96 8.94
N GLU A 141 -11.77 -18.61 8.10
CA GLU A 141 -11.71 -17.40 7.26
C GLU A 141 -11.60 -16.14 8.12
N ALA A 142 -12.44 -16.01 9.14
CA ALA A 142 -12.38 -14.91 10.10
C ALA A 142 -11.01 -14.86 10.81
N ALA A 143 -10.49 -16.01 11.24
CA ALA A 143 -9.17 -16.10 11.86
C ALA A 143 -8.05 -15.66 10.90
N LEU A 144 -8.10 -16.04 9.62
CA LEU A 144 -7.12 -15.62 8.62
C LEU A 144 -7.12 -14.09 8.43
N TRP A 145 -8.29 -13.46 8.38
CA TRP A 145 -8.41 -12.00 8.34
C TRP A 145 -7.84 -11.33 9.59
N VAL A 146 -8.18 -11.83 10.78
CA VAL A 146 -7.65 -11.31 12.05
C VAL A 146 -6.13 -11.47 12.09
N CYS A 147 -5.60 -12.63 11.74
CA CYS A 147 -4.16 -12.88 11.66
C CYS A 147 -3.47 -11.93 10.68
N PHE A 148 -4.07 -11.67 9.52
CA PHE A 148 -3.55 -10.71 8.55
C PHE A 148 -3.51 -9.29 9.11
N ILE A 149 -4.59 -8.84 9.75
CA ILE A 149 -4.67 -7.49 10.36
C ILE A 149 -3.61 -7.36 11.47
N VAL A 150 -3.53 -8.34 12.37
CA VAL A 150 -2.52 -8.37 13.44
C VAL A 150 -1.11 -8.36 12.85
N TYR A 151 -0.86 -9.18 11.82
CA TYR A 151 0.42 -9.20 11.11
C TYR A 151 0.77 -7.81 10.57
N ALA A 152 -0.14 -7.18 9.80
CA ALA A 152 0.05 -5.87 9.20
C ALA A 152 0.32 -4.78 10.26
N VAL A 153 -0.43 -4.77 11.35
CA VAL A 153 -0.24 -3.86 12.48
C VAL A 153 1.11 -4.08 13.14
N VAL A 154 1.48 -5.34 13.44
CA VAL A 154 2.76 -5.66 14.09
C VAL A 154 3.95 -5.21 13.25
N ILE A 155 3.95 -5.47 11.94
CA ILE A 155 5.06 -5.05 11.08
C ILE A 155 5.10 -3.53 10.87
N ALA A 156 3.94 -2.86 10.84
CA ALA A 156 3.87 -1.39 10.77
C ALA A 156 4.37 -0.73 12.06
N VAL A 157 3.95 -1.23 13.22
CA VAL A 157 4.41 -0.76 14.54
C VAL A 157 5.92 -0.94 14.64
N ARG A 158 6.46 -2.11 14.28
CA ARG A 158 7.91 -2.36 14.27
C ARG A 158 8.66 -1.31 13.45
N LEU A 159 8.20 -1.03 12.22
CA LEU A 159 8.79 0.00 11.37
C LEU A 159 8.79 1.38 12.04
N THR A 160 7.66 1.79 12.65
CA THR A 160 7.54 3.11 13.27
C THR A 160 8.25 3.23 14.62
N SER A 161 8.53 2.10 15.28
CA SER A 161 9.20 2.05 16.60
C SER A 161 10.72 2.00 16.50
N GLU A 162 11.26 1.63 15.34
CA GLU A 162 12.70 1.50 15.14
C GLU A 162 13.33 2.90 15.11
N LYS A 163 14.26 3.16 16.04
CA LYS A 163 15.08 4.38 15.97
C LYS A 163 15.90 4.34 14.69
N ASP A 164 15.89 5.42 13.94
CA ASP A 164 16.63 5.45 12.67
C ASP A 164 18.15 5.40 12.86
N GLY A 165 18.65 5.81 14.03
CA GLY A 165 20.08 5.81 14.39
C GLY A 165 20.90 6.86 13.64
N ILE A 166 20.25 7.84 13.00
CA ILE A 166 20.91 8.91 12.25
C ILE A 166 20.89 10.17 13.10
N GLU A 167 22.07 10.57 13.59
CA GLU A 167 22.24 11.84 14.30
C GLU A 167 22.05 13.02 13.33
N PRO A 168 21.23 14.04 13.68
CA PRO A 168 21.00 15.20 12.82
C PRO A 168 22.24 16.09 12.64
N ASP A 169 22.57 16.43 11.40
CA ASP A 169 23.58 17.45 11.07
C ASP A 169 23.09 18.87 11.43
N ALA A 170 23.99 19.86 11.36
CA ALA A 170 23.69 21.25 11.73
C ALA A 170 22.59 21.83 10.82
N GLU A 171 22.61 21.45 9.54
CA GLU A 171 21.63 21.82 8.54
C GLU A 171 20.25 21.21 8.86
N GLU A 172 20.17 19.94 9.27
CA GLU A 172 18.94 19.28 9.70
C GLU A 172 18.36 19.97 10.94
N GLN A 173 19.22 20.35 11.90
CA GLN A 173 18.79 21.08 13.09
C GLN A 173 18.21 22.45 12.74
N ALA A 174 18.88 23.21 11.86
CA ALA A 174 18.39 24.50 11.38
C ALA A 174 17.04 24.37 10.65
N ARG A 175 16.89 23.35 9.80
CA ARG A 175 15.63 23.02 9.12
C ARG A 175 14.53 22.67 10.11
N ASN A 176 14.83 21.84 11.10
CA ASN A 176 13.88 21.36 12.09
C ASN A 176 13.29 22.49 12.94
N GLN A 177 14.06 23.55 13.21
CA GLN A 177 13.55 24.73 13.91
C GLN A 177 12.46 25.45 13.10
N GLN A 178 12.64 25.58 11.79
CA GLN A 178 11.71 26.29 10.91
C GLN A 178 10.52 25.42 10.48
N LEU A 179 10.72 24.11 10.31
CA LEU A 179 9.71 23.18 9.81
C LEU A 179 8.92 22.46 10.91
N ARG A 180 9.19 22.74 12.20
CA ARG A 180 8.61 22.03 13.35
C ARG A 180 7.09 21.87 13.30
N TYR A 181 6.39 22.90 12.84
CA TYR A 181 4.92 22.95 12.78
C TYR A 181 4.36 22.78 11.37
N GLN A 182 5.22 22.51 10.39
CA GLN A 182 4.86 22.38 8.99
C GLN A 182 4.71 20.89 8.66
N GLY A 183 3.65 20.22 9.10
CA GLY A 183 3.47 18.79 8.80
C GLY A 183 2.11 18.22 9.19
N GLY A 184 1.59 17.31 8.37
CA GLY A 184 0.30 16.63 8.58
C GLY A 184 0.24 15.23 7.97
N MET A 185 -0.77 14.95 7.13
CA MET A 185 -1.05 13.64 6.51
C MET A 185 -0.01 13.21 5.44
N GLY A 186 1.29 13.24 5.76
CA GLY A 186 2.37 12.86 4.84
C GLY A 186 2.78 13.96 3.85
N THR A 187 2.34 15.20 4.07
CA THR A 187 2.71 16.37 3.26
C THR A 187 3.02 17.58 4.13
N TYR A 188 3.78 18.52 3.57
CA TYR A 188 4.00 19.87 4.11
C TYR A 188 4.17 20.87 2.96
N SER A 189 4.19 22.17 3.25
CA SER A 189 4.26 23.20 2.21
C SER A 189 5.21 24.33 2.61
N ALA A 190 6.48 24.20 2.21
CA ALA A 190 7.51 25.22 2.42
C ALA A 190 8.12 25.65 1.07
N PRO A 191 7.73 26.81 0.51
CA PRO A 191 8.23 27.29 -0.78
C PRO A 191 9.73 27.55 -0.81
N ASN A 192 10.30 27.91 0.35
CA ASN A 192 11.73 28.19 0.52
C ASN A 192 12.56 26.93 0.84
N ASP A 193 11.93 25.76 0.96
CA ASP A 193 12.64 24.50 1.16
C ASP A 193 13.00 23.87 -0.19
N PRO A 194 14.30 23.75 -0.56
CA PRO A 194 14.68 23.11 -1.81
C PRO A 194 14.41 21.60 -1.81
N MET A 195 14.30 20.94 -0.65
CA MET A 195 14.06 19.49 -0.59
C MET A 195 12.61 19.14 -0.95
N VAL A 196 12.44 18.09 -1.76
CA VAL A 196 11.12 17.60 -2.19
C VAL A 196 10.43 16.75 -1.13
N ALA A 197 11.19 16.14 -0.22
CA ALA A 197 10.66 15.38 0.90
C ALA A 197 11.58 15.51 2.10
N ALA A 198 11.00 15.41 3.29
CA ALA A 198 11.70 15.48 4.56
C ALA A 198 11.04 14.56 5.58
N VAL A 199 11.77 14.26 6.65
CA VAL A 199 11.20 13.69 7.87
C VAL A 199 11.10 14.81 8.88
N LEU A 200 9.88 15.11 9.30
CA LEU A 200 9.62 16.28 10.13
C LEU A 200 9.71 15.93 11.62
N PRO A 201 10.18 16.86 12.48
CA PRO A 201 10.28 16.63 13.92
C PRO A 201 8.96 16.24 14.59
N SER A 202 7.84 16.74 14.05
CA SER A 202 6.50 16.43 14.56
C SER A 202 6.09 14.98 14.31
N ASN A 203 6.71 14.30 13.34
CA ASN A 203 6.38 12.93 12.94
C ASN A 203 7.64 12.19 12.43
N PRO A 204 8.58 11.80 13.30
CA PRO A 204 9.87 11.22 12.90
C PRO A 204 9.77 9.87 12.17
N GLY A 205 8.63 9.18 12.29
CA GLY A 205 8.37 7.91 11.58
C GLY A 205 7.68 8.06 10.22
N LYS A 206 7.52 9.28 9.69
CA LYS A 206 6.77 9.54 8.46
C LYS A 206 7.56 10.39 7.49
N ILE A 207 7.45 10.06 6.20
CA ILE A 207 7.93 10.91 5.12
C ILE A 207 6.86 11.97 4.85
N ALA A 208 7.27 13.22 4.87
CA ALA A 208 6.45 14.34 4.43
C ALA A 208 6.94 14.84 3.08
N VAL A 209 6.04 14.91 2.09
CA VAL A 209 6.36 15.42 0.75
C VAL A 209 6.02 16.91 0.66
N ASN A 210 6.94 17.72 0.14
CA ASN A 210 6.78 19.16 -0.01
C ASN A 210 5.86 19.49 -1.20
N THR A 211 4.63 19.91 -0.92
CA THR A 211 3.62 20.25 -1.92
C THR A 211 3.70 21.68 -2.41
N ALA A 212 4.66 22.49 -1.93
CA ALA A 212 4.94 23.79 -2.54
C ALA A 212 5.42 23.63 -3.99
N HIS A 213 6.11 22.52 -4.28
CA HIS A 213 6.82 22.27 -5.53
C HIS A 213 6.11 21.31 -6.48
N ALA A 214 6.40 21.42 -7.78
CA ALA A 214 5.78 20.60 -8.82
C ALA A 214 5.96 19.08 -8.64
N PRO A 215 7.11 18.54 -8.18
CA PRO A 215 7.25 17.12 -7.88
C PRO A 215 6.28 16.65 -6.77
N GLY A 216 6.14 17.40 -5.69
CA GLY A 216 5.23 17.06 -4.59
C GLY A 216 3.75 17.16 -4.98
N LYS A 217 3.37 18.20 -5.74
CA LYS A 217 2.01 18.32 -6.29
C LYS A 217 1.64 17.14 -7.19
N ARG A 218 2.56 16.68 -8.04
CA ARG A 218 2.35 15.49 -8.91
C ARG A 218 2.19 14.22 -8.08
N TYR A 219 3.00 14.04 -7.04
CA TYR A 219 2.87 12.92 -6.11
C TYR A 219 1.51 12.91 -5.42
N LEU A 220 1.07 14.06 -4.88
CA LEU A 220 -0.22 14.18 -4.20
C LEU A 220 -1.38 13.82 -5.14
N ARG A 221 -1.36 14.31 -6.38
CA ARG A 221 -2.37 13.96 -7.40
C ARG A 221 -2.40 12.45 -7.68
N ARG A 222 -1.23 11.82 -7.82
CA ARG A 222 -1.12 10.37 -8.03
C ARG A 222 -1.69 9.58 -6.85
N MET A 223 -1.38 10.01 -5.62
CA MET A 223 -1.89 9.40 -4.40
C MET A 223 -3.42 9.51 -4.31
N ILE A 224 -3.99 10.70 -4.55
CA ILE A 224 -5.43 10.93 -4.57
C ILE A 224 -6.10 10.04 -5.63
N LEU A 225 -5.53 10.00 -6.84
CA LEU A 225 -6.06 9.18 -7.92
C LEU A 225 -6.04 7.68 -7.56
N GLY A 226 -4.99 7.18 -6.92
CA GLY A 226 -4.93 5.80 -6.44
C GLY A 226 -5.97 5.48 -5.36
N VAL A 227 -6.12 6.38 -4.37
CA VAL A 227 -7.11 6.24 -3.29
C VAL A 227 -8.53 6.28 -3.83
N VAL A 228 -8.83 7.11 -4.84
CA VAL A 228 -10.16 7.20 -5.47
C VAL A 228 -10.42 6.04 -6.43
N ALA A 229 -9.41 5.59 -7.19
CA ALA A 229 -9.58 4.50 -8.14
C ALA A 229 -9.96 3.18 -7.45
N THR A 230 -9.43 2.91 -6.26
CA THR A 230 -9.68 1.66 -5.51
C THR A 230 -11.18 1.44 -5.20
N PRO A 231 -11.89 2.36 -4.50
CA PRO A 231 -13.31 2.19 -4.23
C PRO A 231 -14.15 2.25 -5.51
N VAL A 232 -13.76 3.04 -6.52
CA VAL A 232 -14.47 3.07 -7.81
C VAL A 232 -14.46 1.69 -8.46
N VAL A 233 -13.31 1.01 -8.49
CA VAL A 233 -13.23 -0.35 -9.03
C VAL A 233 -14.11 -1.31 -8.22
N CYS A 234 -14.05 -1.27 -6.89
CA CYS A 234 -14.90 -2.12 -6.06
C CYS A 234 -16.40 -1.89 -6.31
N ILE A 235 -16.82 -0.62 -6.43
CA ILE A 235 -18.21 -0.24 -6.71
C ILE A 235 -18.63 -0.70 -8.11
N VAL A 236 -17.81 -0.45 -9.13
CA VAL A 236 -18.11 -0.85 -10.51
C VAL A 236 -18.28 -2.36 -10.58
N LEU A 237 -17.43 -3.14 -9.91
CA LEU A 237 -17.55 -4.59 -9.83
C LEU A 237 -18.91 -5.03 -9.29
N THR A 238 -19.46 -4.35 -8.28
CA THR A 238 -20.82 -4.64 -7.77
C THR A 238 -21.93 -4.47 -8.82
N PHE A 239 -21.76 -3.59 -9.81
CA PHE A 239 -22.78 -3.34 -10.84
C PHE A 239 -22.61 -4.20 -12.11
N VAL A 240 -21.44 -4.81 -12.32
CA VAL A 240 -21.14 -5.59 -13.53
C VAL A 240 -21.08 -7.11 -13.30
N MET A 241 -21.15 -7.55 -12.04
CA MET A 241 -21.30 -8.95 -11.62
C MET A 241 -22.78 -9.30 -11.46
#